data_AF-A0A2V9T6G5-F1
#
_entry.id   AF-A0A2V9T6G5-F1
#
_cell.length_a   1.000
_cell.length_b   1.000
_cell.length_c   1.000
_cell.angle_alpha   90.00
_cell.angle_beta   90.00
_cell.angle_gamma   90.00
#
_symmetry.space_group_name_H-M   'P 1'
#
loop_
_entity.id
_entity.type
_entity.pdbx_description
1 polymer ?
#
loop_
_entity_poly.entity_id
_entity_poly.type
_entity_poly.pdbx_seq_one_letter_code
_entity_poly.pdbx_strand_id
1 'polypeptide(L)'
;MTEAQRQQRLVVILAFGLVYLFWGSTYLGIRIAIESIPPALMCATRFLLSGALMLGYCAFTGHKIRYSPRQLSQMAVVGIMLLMGGNLTLSYAEEHVASGLAALILASTPLWFLVLDTLLLGDHHIAPRAMIGLGLGVVG
;
A
#
# COMPACT_ATOMS: atom_id res chain seq x y z
N MET A 1 4.80 22.06 -24.55
CA MET A 1 4.32 20.80 -23.92
C MET A 1 3.30 20.21 -24.86
N THR A 2 3.51 19.00 -25.35
CA THR A 2 2.55 18.33 -26.25
C THR A 2 1.28 17.97 -25.49
N GLU A 3 0.15 17.93 -26.19
CA GLU A 3 -1.18 17.64 -25.61
C GLU A 3 -1.19 16.32 -24.82
N ALA A 4 -0.48 15.31 -25.34
CA ALA A 4 -0.25 14.02 -24.68
C ALA A 4 0.46 14.15 -23.31
N GLN A 5 1.43 15.06 -23.16
CA GLN A 5 2.14 15.29 -21.89
C GLN A 5 1.22 15.94 -20.84
N ARG A 6 0.30 16.82 -21.28
CA ARG A 6 -0.69 17.46 -20.39
C ARG A 6 -1.71 16.43 -19.89
N GLN A 7 -2.17 15.54 -20.77
CA GLN A 7 -3.10 14.48 -20.42
C GLN A 7 -2.49 13.47 -19.46
N GLN A 8 -1.23 13.04 -19.67
CA GLN A 8 -0.52 12.20 -18.70
C GLN A 8 -0.36 12.87 -17.34
N ARG A 9 -0.03 14.17 -17.29
CA ARG A 9 0.06 14.90 -16.01
C ARG A 9 -1.27 14.93 -15.26
N LEU A 10 -2.38 15.16 -15.95
CA LEU A 10 -3.72 15.15 -15.34
C LEU A 10 -4.07 13.77 -14.79
N VAL A 11 -3.80 12.70 -15.54
CA VAL A 11 -4.03 11.33 -15.06
C VAL A 11 -3.18 11.03 -13.82
N VAL A 12 -1.92 11.45 -13.81
CA VAL A 12 -1.03 11.28 -12.65
C VAL A 12 -1.56 12.05 -11.43
N ILE A 13 -1.94 13.33 -11.60
CA ILE A 13 -2.49 14.13 -10.51
C ILE A 13 -3.78 13.51 -9.95
N LEU A 14 -4.68 13.07 -10.83
CA LEU A 14 -5.91 12.40 -10.42
C LEU A 14 -5.64 11.08 -9.71
N ALA A 15 -4.70 10.27 -10.21
CA ALA A 15 -4.31 9.02 -9.58
C ALA A 15 -3.75 9.27 -8.15
N PHE A 16 -2.85 10.24 -7.99
CA PHE A 16 -2.35 10.62 -6.66
C PHE A 16 -3.45 11.17 -5.75
N GLY A 17 -4.35 12.01 -6.27
CA GLY A 17 -5.49 12.52 -5.50
C GLY A 17 -6.41 11.39 -4.99
N LEU A 18 -6.71 10.42 -5.85
CA LEU A 18 -7.50 9.24 -5.46
C LEU A 18 -6.75 8.39 -4.42
N VAL A 19 -5.45 8.15 -4.61
CA VAL A 19 -4.64 7.41 -3.63
C VAL A 19 -4.67 8.11 -2.28
N TYR A 20 -4.46 9.42 -2.22
CA TYR A 20 -4.48 10.16 -0.95
C TYR A 20 -5.85 10.14 -0.29
N LEU A 21 -6.93 10.28 -1.06
CA LEU A 21 -8.29 10.18 -0.52
C LEU A 21 -8.56 8.78 0.03
N PHE A 22 -8.38 7.74 -0.78
CA PHE A 22 -8.70 6.37 -0.37
C PHE A 22 -7.79 5.87 0.75
N TRP A 23 -6.48 6.08 0.68
CA TRP A 23 -5.56 5.65 1.72
C TRP A 23 -5.72 6.46 3.00
N GLY A 24 -5.86 7.79 2.91
CA GLY A 24 -6.14 8.62 4.07
C GLY A 24 -7.44 8.22 4.77
N SER A 25 -8.52 8.00 4.02
CA SER A 25 -9.79 7.52 4.58
C SER A 25 -9.72 6.08 5.10
N THR A 26 -8.79 5.25 4.60
CA THR A 26 -8.66 3.86 5.02
C THR A 26 -8.24 3.77 6.48
N TYR A 27 -7.26 4.54 6.92
CA TYR A 27 -6.83 4.56 8.33
C TYR A 27 -7.95 5.03 9.26
N LEU A 28 -8.69 6.06 8.84
CA LEU A 28 -9.88 6.49 9.59
C LEU A 28 -10.95 5.37 9.63
N GLY A 29 -11.20 4.71 8.50
CA GLY A 29 -12.16 3.62 8.41
C GLY A 29 -11.77 2.39 9.23
N ILE A 30 -10.48 2.05 9.29
CA ILE A 30 -9.97 0.96 10.15
C ILE A 30 -10.23 1.31 11.61
N ARG A 31 -9.83 2.50 12.07
CA ARG A 31 -10.08 2.97 13.43
C ARG A 31 -11.56 2.89 13.82
N ILE A 32 -12.48 3.26 12.93
CA ILE A 32 -13.93 3.15 13.18
C ILE A 32 -14.38 1.69 13.20
N ALA A 33 -13.88 0.86 12.27
CA ALA A 33 -14.29 -0.53 12.18
C ALA A 33 -13.83 -1.37 13.39
N ILE A 34 -12.62 -1.12 13.90
CA ILE A 34 -12.06 -1.86 15.04
C ILE A 34 -12.78 -1.58 16.37
N GLU A 35 -13.57 -0.50 16.46
CA GLU A 35 -14.44 -0.24 17.62
C GLU A 35 -15.56 -1.28 17.74
N SER A 36 -15.97 -1.90 16.63
CA SER A 36 -17.08 -2.87 16.58
C SER A 36 -16.65 -4.28 16.18
N ILE A 37 -15.54 -4.43 15.45
CA ILE A 37 -15.10 -5.70 14.86
C ILE A 37 -13.63 -5.95 15.23
N PRO A 38 -13.24 -7.14 15.73
CA PRO A 38 -11.85 -7.43 16.02
C PRO A 38 -10.93 -7.19 14.81
N PRO A 39 -9.74 -6.58 14.98
CA PRO A 39 -8.84 -6.19 13.88
C PRO A 39 -8.51 -7.35 12.92
N ALA A 40 -8.28 -8.55 13.47
CA ALA A 40 -8.00 -9.74 12.68
C ALA A 40 -9.16 -10.12 11.75
N LEU A 41 -10.40 -10.04 12.25
CA LEU A 41 -11.59 -10.37 11.48
C LEU A 41 -11.86 -9.30 10.42
N MET A 42 -11.70 -8.02 10.74
CA MET A 42 -11.81 -6.92 9.79
C MET A 42 -10.77 -7.06 8.65
N CYS A 43 -9.51 -7.32 8.98
CA CYS A 43 -8.47 -7.54 7.98
C CYS A 43 -8.79 -8.77 7.12
N ALA A 44 -9.09 -9.92 7.73
CA ALA A 44 -9.37 -11.16 7.03
C ALA A 44 -10.54 -11.00 6.03
N THR A 45 -11.65 -10.44 6.49
CA THR A 45 -12.84 -10.22 5.64
C THR A 45 -12.54 -9.27 4.48
N ARG A 46 -11.86 -8.15 4.73
CA ARG A 46 -11.48 -7.17 3.70
C ARG A 46 -10.61 -7.79 2.60
N PHE A 47 -9.58 -8.56 2.98
CA PHE A 47 -8.65 -9.15 2.03
C PHE A 47 -9.23 -10.38 1.32
N LEU A 48 -10.03 -11.21 2.01
CA LEU A 48 -10.73 -12.33 1.38
C LEU A 48 -11.75 -11.84 0.35
N LEU A 49 -12.53 -10.80 0.68
CA LEU A 49 -13.49 -10.21 -0.25
C LEU A 49 -12.77 -9.63 -1.47
N SER A 50 -11.71 -8.84 -1.27
CA SER A 50 -10.93 -8.26 -2.36
C SER A 50 -10.31 -9.33 -3.25
N GLY A 51 -9.72 -10.37 -2.65
CA GLY A 51 -9.13 -11.51 -3.38
C GLY A 51 -10.17 -12.29 -4.17
N ALA A 52 -11.33 -12.59 -3.57
CA ALA A 52 -12.43 -13.28 -4.24
C ALA A 52 -12.98 -12.47 -5.42
N LEU A 53 -13.14 -11.16 -5.25
CA LEU A 53 -13.58 -10.25 -6.33
C LEU A 53 -12.56 -10.20 -7.47
N MET A 54 -11.26 -10.09 -7.17
CA MET A 54 -10.20 -10.11 -8.19
C MET A 54 -10.15 -11.44 -8.94
N LEU A 55 -10.23 -12.57 -8.22
CA LEU A 55 -10.25 -13.90 -8.84
C LEU A 55 -11.51 -14.10 -9.69
N GLY A 56 -12.66 -13.62 -9.21
CA GLY A 56 -13.91 -13.60 -9.95
C GLY A 56 -13.76 -12.80 -11.25
N TYR A 57 -13.23 -11.58 -11.16
CA TYR A 57 -12.98 -10.74 -12.34
C TYR A 57 -12.05 -11.40 -13.36
N CYS A 58 -10.96 -12.04 -12.90
CA CYS A 58 -10.06 -12.80 -13.78
C CYS A 58 -10.78 -13.97 -14.47
N ALA A 59 -11.65 -14.68 -13.74
CA ALA A 59 -12.46 -15.75 -14.30
C ALA A 59 -13.48 -15.22 -15.35
N PHE A 60 -14.15 -14.11 -15.07
CA PHE A 60 -15.10 -13.47 -16.00
C PHE A 60 -14.43 -12.93 -17.27
N THR A 61 -13.21 -12.42 -17.17
CA THR A 61 -12.46 -11.86 -18.32
C THR A 61 -11.68 -12.92 -19.10
N GLY A 62 -11.76 -14.20 -18.71
CA GLY A 62 -11.10 -15.30 -19.41
C GLY A 62 -9.57 -15.35 -19.23
N HIS A 63 -9.01 -14.62 -18.25
CA HIS A 63 -7.59 -14.68 -17.95
C HIS A 63 -7.26 -16.06 -17.38
N LYS A 64 -6.36 -16.80 -18.04
CA LYS A 64 -5.91 -18.11 -17.58
C LYS A 64 -5.02 -17.96 -16.35
N ILE A 65 -5.59 -18.18 -15.17
CA ILE A 65 -4.87 -18.22 -13.90
C ILE A 65 -4.11 -19.55 -13.81
N ARG A 66 -2.94 -19.63 -14.46
CA ARG A 66 -2.03 -20.77 -14.33
C ARG A 66 -0.75 -20.31 -13.64
N TYR A 67 -0.71 -20.50 -12.32
CA TYR A 67 0.50 -20.26 -11.54
C TYR A 67 1.23 -21.56 -11.27
N SER A 68 2.56 -21.53 -11.37
CA SER A 68 3.39 -22.62 -10.87
C SER A 68 3.32 -22.69 -9.33
N PRO A 69 3.56 -23.86 -8.71
CA PRO A 69 3.61 -23.98 -7.26
C PRO A 69 4.60 -23.01 -6.60
N ARG A 70 5.72 -22.71 -7.29
CA ARG A 70 6.71 -21.73 -6.85
C ARG A 70 6.19 -20.30 -6.88
N GLN A 71 5.45 -19.91 -7.91
CA GLN A 71 4.82 -18.59 -7.97
C GLN A 71 3.76 -18.45 -6.90
N LEU A 72 2.96 -19.51 -6.67
CA LEU A 72 1.96 -19.51 -5.63
C LEU A 72 2.58 -19.38 -4.23
N SER A 73 3.70 -20.07 -3.96
CA SER A 73 4.39 -19.93 -2.68
C SER A 73 4.98 -18.54 -2.49
N GLN A 74 5.57 -17.93 -3.53
CA GLN A 74 6.07 -16.55 -3.48
C GLN A 74 4.94 -15.55 -3.22
N MET A 75 3.80 -15.69 -3.91
CA MET A 75 2.61 -14.86 -3.70
C MET A 75 2.04 -15.04 -2.30
N ALA A 76 2.02 -16.27 -1.78
CA ALA A 76 1.57 -16.55 -0.42
C ALA A 76 2.47 -15.90 0.61
N VAL A 77 3.80 -15.99 0.47
CA VAL A 77 4.77 -15.34 1.37
C VAL A 77 4.56 -13.83 1.36
N VAL A 78 4.51 -13.20 0.18
CA VAL A 78 4.29 -11.75 0.07
C VAL A 78 2.94 -11.35 0.66
N GLY A 79 1.88 -12.10 0.35
CA GLY A 79 0.53 -11.84 0.86
C GLY A 79 0.43 -11.97 2.38
N ILE A 80 1.02 -13.01 2.97
CA ILE A 80 1.08 -13.21 4.42
C ILE A 80 1.87 -12.08 5.08
N MET A 81 3.01 -11.69 4.51
CA MET A 81 3.85 -10.62 5.07
C MET A 81 3.12 -9.27 5.01
N LEU A 82 2.43 -8.98 3.91
CA LEU A 82 1.61 -7.77 3.75
C LEU A 82 0.40 -7.75 4.70
N LEU A 83 -0.26 -8.90 4.88
CA LEU A 83 -1.42 -9.04 5.74
C LEU A 83 -1.02 -8.98 7.22
N MET A 84 -0.13 -9.88 7.65
CA MET A 84 0.25 -10.03 9.06
C MET A 84 1.20 -8.94 9.51
N GLY A 85 2.27 -8.67 8.77
CA GLY A 85 3.28 -7.69 9.16
C GLY A 85 2.87 -6.24 8.89
N GLY A 86 2.07 -6.01 7.86
CA GLY A 86 1.60 -4.67 7.51
C GLY A 86 0.23 -4.37 8.12
N ASN A 87 -0.82 -4.90 7.50
CA ASN A 87 -2.19 -4.43 7.74
C ASN A 87 -2.75 -4.85 9.11
N LEU A 88 -2.43 -6.06 9.58
CA LEU A 88 -2.89 -6.55 10.86
C LEU A 88 -2.18 -5.83 12.01
N THR A 89 -0.86 -5.73 11.95
CA THR A 89 -0.06 -4.95 12.92
C THR A 89 -0.53 -3.50 12.98
N LEU A 90 -0.78 -2.88 11.83
CA LEU A 90 -1.36 -1.54 11.77
C LEU A 90 -2.72 -1.47 12.47
N SER A 91 -3.63 -2.40 12.17
CA SER A 91 -4.97 -2.38 12.75
C SER A 91 -4.94 -2.57 14.28
N TYR A 92 -4.00 -3.36 14.80
CA TYR A 92 -3.76 -3.48 16.25
C TYR A 92 -3.11 -2.21 16.84
N ALA A 93 -2.17 -1.60 16.13
CA ALA A 93 -1.56 -0.34 16.55
C ALA A 93 -2.61 0.77 16.62
N GLU A 94 -3.55 0.79 15.66
CA GLU A 94 -4.67 1.72 15.65
C GLU A 94 -5.67 1.53 16.78
N GLU A 95 -5.65 0.44 17.56
CA GLU A 95 -6.44 0.39 18.81
C GLU A 95 -5.86 1.36 19.85
N HIS A 96 -4.54 1.50 19.88
CA HIS A 96 -3.79 2.24 20.90
C HIS A 96 -3.33 3.63 20.42
N VAL A 97 -3.31 3.85 19.11
CA VAL A 97 -2.75 5.04 18.46
C VAL A 97 -3.82 5.72 17.60
N ALA A 98 -3.83 7.05 17.61
CA ALA A 98 -4.71 7.82 16.74
C ALA A 98 -4.38 7.58 15.25
N SER A 99 -5.40 7.46 14.40
CA SER A 99 -5.26 7.21 12.96
C SER A 99 -4.39 8.25 12.24
N GLY A 100 -4.38 9.49 12.71
CA GLY A 100 -3.48 10.55 12.20
C GLY A 100 -2.00 10.24 12.43
N LEU A 101 -1.64 9.72 13.62
CA LEU A 101 -0.25 9.34 13.91
C LEU A 101 0.14 8.08 13.12
N ALA A 102 -0.79 7.12 12.99
CA ALA A 102 -0.58 5.93 12.17
C ALA A 102 -0.31 6.29 10.70
N ALA A 103 -1.12 7.21 10.14
CA ALA A 103 -0.94 7.73 8.79
C ALA A 103 0.41 8.45 8.62
N LEU A 104 0.83 9.25 9.61
CA LEU A 104 2.12 9.96 9.58
C LEU A 104 3.32 9.00 9.62
N ILE A 105 3.25 7.94 10.44
CA ILE A 105 4.28 6.90 10.47
C ILE A 105 4.34 6.18 9.13
N LEU A 106 3.20 5.83 8.54
CA LEU A 106 3.18 5.17 7.23
C LEU A 106 3.59 6.10 6.08
N ALA A 107 3.40 7.41 6.20
CA ALA A 107 3.97 8.37 5.26
C ALA A 107 5.51 8.31 5.24
N SER A 108 6.14 7.78 6.29
CA SER A 108 7.59 7.53 6.34
C SER A 108 8.04 6.26 5.61
N THR A 109 7.12 5.43 5.11
CA THR A 109 7.47 4.16 4.42
C THR A 109 8.43 4.35 3.23
N PRO A 110 8.31 5.39 2.37
CA PRO A 110 9.27 5.63 1.29
C PRO A 110 10.71 5.85 1.76
N LEU A 111 10.91 6.42 2.97
CA LEU A 111 12.23 6.55 3.58
C LEU A 111 12.84 5.18 3.87
N TRP A 112 12.03 4.29 4.46
CA TRP A 112 12.46 2.92 4.74
C TRP A 112 12.76 2.14 3.46
N PHE A 113 11.95 2.31 2.41
CA PHE A 113 12.25 1.70 1.11
C PHE A 113 13.60 2.18 0.57
N LEU A 114 13.92 3.47 0.67
CA LEU A 114 15.21 3.99 0.21
C LEU A 114 16.39 3.41 1.00
N VAL A 115 16.28 3.38 2.32
CA VAL A 115 17.31 2.82 3.20
C VAL A 115 17.50 1.34 2.93
N LEU A 116 16.42 0.58 2.79
CA LEU A 116 16.50 -0.85 2.50
C LEU A 116 17.04 -1.14 1.10
N ASP A 117 16.63 -0.37 0.09
CA ASP A 117 17.14 -0.48 -1.29
C ASP A 117 18.66 -0.23 -1.34
N THR A 118 19.12 0.85 -0.71
CA THR A 118 20.56 1.15 -0.63
C THR A 118 21.37 0.10 0.14
N LEU A 119 20.83 -0.45 1.24
CA LEU A 119 21.54 -1.43 2.06
C LEU A 119 21.52 -2.85 1.47
N LEU A 120 20.43 -3.25 0.81
CA LEU A 120 20.23 -4.63 0.35
C LEU A 120 20.53 -4.83 -1.14
N LEU A 121 20.24 -3.82 -1.97
CA LEU A 121 20.31 -3.94 -3.44
C LEU A 121 21.49 -3.17 -4.04
N GLY A 122 22.05 -2.17 -3.34
CA GLY A 122 23.40 -1.61 -3.56
C GLY A 122 23.67 -0.86 -4.88
N ASP A 123 22.84 -1.00 -5.91
CA ASP A 123 23.20 -0.65 -7.29
C ASP A 123 22.44 0.55 -7.89
N HIS A 124 21.60 1.25 -7.13
CA HIS A 124 20.81 2.38 -7.64
C HIS A 124 21.31 3.74 -7.13
N HIS A 125 21.84 4.57 -8.03
CA HIS A 125 22.14 5.97 -7.75
C HIS A 125 20.84 6.74 -7.49
N ILE A 126 20.59 7.09 -6.23
CA ILE A 126 19.45 7.90 -5.85
C ILE A 126 19.60 9.28 -6.50
N ALA A 127 18.64 9.66 -7.35
CA ALA A 127 18.65 10.96 -7.99
C ALA A 127 18.68 12.07 -6.93
N PRO A 128 19.53 13.12 -7.05
CA PRO A 128 19.60 14.21 -6.06
C PRO A 128 18.26 14.89 -5.79
N ARG A 129 17.37 14.92 -6.80
CA ARG A 129 16.00 15.43 -6.68
C ARG A 129 15.12 14.59 -5.75
N ALA A 130 15.31 13.26 -5.75
CA ALA A 130 14.63 12.37 -4.83
C ALA A 130 15.08 12.60 -3.40
N MET A 131 16.39 12.84 -3.17
CA MET A 131 16.92 13.20 -1.85
C MET A 131 16.37 14.53 -1.34
N ILE A 132 16.23 15.54 -2.20
CA ILE A 132 15.61 16.83 -1.82
C ILE A 132 14.12 16.64 -1.49
N GLY A 133 13.37 15.92 -2.33
CA GLY A 133 11.96 15.63 -2.06
C GLY A 133 11.77 14.85 -0.76
N LEU A 134 12.68 13.92 -0.48
CA LEU A 134 12.72 13.16 0.76
C LEU A 134 13.02 14.04 1.99
N GLY A 135 14.04 14.89 1.89
CA GLY A 135 14.40 15.83 2.96
C GLY A 135 13.27 16.82 3.26
N LEU A 136 12.60 17.32 2.21
CA LEU A 136 11.40 18.15 2.38
C LEU A 136 10.28 17.38 3.08
N GLY A 137 9.99 16.13 2.67
CA GLY A 137 8.96 15.30 3.28
C GLY A 137 9.25 14.84 4.72
N VAL A 138 10.53 14.84 5.16
CA VAL A 138 10.89 14.59 6.57
C VAL A 138 10.63 15.84 7.42
N VAL A 139 10.80 17.03 6.84
CA VAL A 139 10.62 18.31 7.53
C VAL A 139 9.14 18.74 7.57
N GLY A 140 8.33 18.30 6.61
CA GLY A 140 6.90 18.64 6.54
C GLY A 140 6.09 17.74 5.61
#